data_AF-A0A2S6EZV3-F1
#
_entry.id   AF-A0A2S6EZV3-F1
#
_cell.length_a   1.000
_cell.length_b   1.000
_cell.length_c   1.000
_cell.angle_alpha   90.00
_cell.angle_beta   90.00
_cell.angle_gamma   90.00
#
_symmetry.space_group_name_H-M   'P 1'
#
loop_
_entity.id
_entity.type
_entity.pdbx_description
1 polymer ?
#
loop_
_entity_poly.entity_id
_entity_poly.type
_entity_poly.pdbx_seq_one_letter_code
_entity_poly.pdbx_strand_id
1 'polypeptide(L)'
;MITTEILYIKNELIKRINACSTQSDSRLDLSSLDLDRLSIDGLIETMQKIPKSVTTLNLSDNGLYQLSTEHLAAALISIPKSVTTLNLSDNGFYQLSADRLAAALTSIPKSITTLNLSDNYLYYLGADDMAKALKGIPENVTTLNLSWNHLNKLSTDGLVIALTGLPKSIIMLDLRCNDLCELGADGLTTMLTVLPKSIVILDLRCNDLYELGADGLGKVLKNIPNNVTELDLSSNGLFILNAVDLAKTLAQIPNHVKTVRLGNNGLFINKTYKQIDAFLENLGEQRHRFILSGHGESQLARALGSVAQLTQGNYPTDNPALPALPVLQRDVAAHILSFLETNQKPKNPIGFFGSQLKTTIETIECIQSNKRTQAEPDVSKIPSLK
;
A
#
# COMPACT_ATOMS: atom_id res chain seq x y z
N MET A 1 1.81 -22.25 -39.24
CA MET A 1 1.42 -20.92 -39.76
C MET A 1 1.34 -20.01 -38.54
N ILE A 2 2.15 -18.96 -38.45
CA ILE A 2 2.10 -18.02 -37.31
C ILE A 2 0.81 -17.21 -37.48
N THR A 3 -0.08 -17.25 -36.49
CA THR A 3 -1.33 -16.47 -36.53
C THR A 3 -1.00 -14.98 -36.40
N THR A 4 -1.87 -14.12 -36.94
CA THR A 4 -1.74 -12.65 -36.85
C THR A 4 -1.55 -12.18 -35.40
N GLU A 5 -2.19 -12.87 -34.46
CA GLU A 5 -2.13 -12.58 -33.03
C GLU A 5 -0.76 -12.92 -32.42
N ILE A 6 -0.16 -14.07 -32.75
CA ILE A 6 1.20 -14.41 -32.26
C ILE A 6 2.23 -13.41 -32.82
N LEU A 7 2.04 -12.94 -34.06
CA LEU A 7 2.92 -11.91 -34.63
C LEU A 7 2.78 -10.58 -33.89
N TYR A 8 1.56 -10.19 -33.52
CA TYR A 8 1.32 -9.00 -32.70
C TYR A 8 2.05 -9.08 -31.35
N ILE A 9 1.91 -10.20 -30.63
CA ILE A 9 2.57 -10.45 -29.33
C ILE A 9 4.10 -10.30 -29.48
N LYS A 10 4.69 -10.97 -30.47
CA LYS A 10 6.14 -10.89 -30.72
C LYS A 10 6.62 -9.47 -31.03
N ASN A 11 5.86 -8.73 -31.84
CA ASN A 11 6.20 -7.35 -32.19
C ASN A 11 6.14 -6.42 -30.97
N GLU A 12 5.10 -6.56 -30.14
CA GLU A 12 4.97 -5.73 -28.93
C GLU A 12 6.05 -6.08 -27.90
N LEU A 13 6.40 -7.36 -27.73
CA LEU A 13 7.53 -7.79 -26.90
C LEU A 13 8.84 -7.14 -27.32
N ILE A 14 9.18 -7.24 -28.62
CA ILE A 14 10.40 -6.64 -29.18
C ILE A 14 10.40 -5.12 -28.93
N LYS A 15 9.26 -4.46 -29.15
CA LYS A 15 9.11 -3.02 -28.92
C LYS A 15 9.36 -2.64 -27.46
N ARG A 16 8.74 -3.32 -26.50
CA ARG A 16 8.90 -3.02 -25.06
C ARG A 16 10.32 -3.30 -24.57
N ILE A 17 10.92 -4.43 -24.99
CA ILE A 17 12.31 -4.79 -24.65
C ILE A 17 13.31 -3.77 -25.22
N ASN A 18 13.15 -3.37 -26.50
CA ASN A 18 14.03 -2.41 -27.13
C ASN A 18 13.89 -1.01 -26.50
N ALA A 19 12.67 -0.58 -26.19
CA ALA A 19 12.43 0.70 -25.50
C ALA A 19 13.14 0.72 -24.13
N CYS A 20 12.99 -0.34 -23.34
CA CYS A 20 13.67 -0.48 -22.04
C CYS A 20 15.20 -0.47 -22.20
N SER A 21 15.73 -1.19 -23.21
CA SER A 21 17.17 -1.24 -23.49
C SER A 21 17.75 0.14 -23.84
N THR A 22 17.06 0.88 -24.70
CA THR A 22 17.50 2.21 -25.16
C THR A 22 17.46 3.27 -24.06
N GLN A 23 16.50 3.17 -23.15
CA GLN A 23 16.33 4.09 -22.03
C GLN A 23 17.17 3.70 -20.80
N SER A 24 17.79 2.51 -20.81
CA SER A 24 18.48 1.93 -19.64
C SER A 24 17.57 1.86 -18.41
N ASP A 25 16.28 1.57 -18.62
CA ASP A 25 15.32 1.44 -17.52
C ASP A 25 15.64 0.17 -16.69
N SER A 26 15.45 0.28 -15.38
CA SER A 26 15.56 -0.84 -14.45
C SER A 26 14.24 -1.61 -14.34
N ARG A 27 13.15 -1.08 -14.91
CA ARG A 27 11.82 -1.71 -14.93
C ARG A 27 11.43 -2.07 -16.35
N LEU A 28 10.97 -3.31 -16.53
CA LEU A 28 10.42 -3.77 -17.80
C LEU A 28 9.00 -4.29 -17.57
N ASP A 29 8.06 -3.75 -18.33
CA ASP A 29 6.66 -4.13 -18.28
C ASP A 29 6.24 -5.00 -19.46
N LEU A 30 6.02 -6.28 -19.22
CA LEU A 30 5.52 -7.24 -20.21
C LEU A 30 4.11 -7.74 -19.83
N SER A 31 3.33 -6.96 -19.09
CA SER A 31 1.95 -7.35 -18.76
C SER A 31 0.99 -7.25 -19.94
N SER A 32 -0.09 -8.01 -19.89
CA SER A 32 -1.21 -7.96 -20.84
C SER A 32 -0.75 -8.21 -22.28
N LEU A 33 0.07 -9.25 -22.46
CA LEU A 33 0.64 -9.65 -23.75
C LEU A 33 0.27 -11.08 -24.17
N ASP A 34 -0.62 -11.75 -23.45
CA ASP A 34 -1.06 -13.12 -23.72
C ASP A 34 0.14 -14.08 -23.91
N LEU A 35 1.12 -14.00 -23.00
CA LEU A 35 2.37 -14.78 -23.14
C LEU A 35 2.14 -16.29 -23.13
N ASP A 36 1.01 -16.75 -22.61
CA ASP A 36 0.58 -18.15 -22.68
C ASP A 36 0.43 -18.68 -24.12
N ARG A 37 0.23 -17.78 -25.09
CA ARG A 37 0.06 -18.12 -26.51
C ARG A 37 1.37 -18.34 -27.25
N LEU A 38 2.50 -18.02 -26.63
CA LEU A 38 3.82 -18.27 -27.22
C LEU A 38 4.20 -19.75 -27.07
N SER A 39 5.00 -20.24 -28.02
CA SER A 39 5.68 -21.52 -27.82
C SER A 39 6.68 -21.42 -26.67
N ILE A 40 7.05 -22.56 -26.10
CA ILE A 40 8.08 -22.62 -25.05
C ILE A 40 9.38 -21.92 -25.48
N ASP A 41 9.85 -22.18 -26.71
CA ASP A 41 11.06 -21.55 -27.24
C ASP A 41 10.90 -20.03 -27.36
N GLY A 42 9.71 -19.57 -27.78
CA GLY A 42 9.43 -18.13 -27.91
C GLY A 42 9.40 -17.43 -26.55
N LEU A 43 8.88 -18.10 -25.52
CA LEU A 43 8.83 -17.56 -24.16
C LEU A 43 10.22 -17.54 -23.52
N ILE A 44 11.00 -18.62 -23.67
CA ILE A 44 12.40 -18.69 -23.23
C ILE A 44 13.24 -17.61 -23.92
N GLU A 45 13.13 -17.49 -25.24
CA GLU A 45 13.85 -16.47 -26.02
C GLU A 45 13.48 -15.06 -25.54
N THR A 46 12.21 -14.83 -25.22
CA THR A 46 11.73 -13.55 -24.66
C THR A 46 12.41 -13.25 -23.33
N MET A 47 12.44 -14.21 -22.40
CA MET A 47 13.07 -14.03 -21.09
C MET A 47 14.58 -13.79 -21.21
N GLN A 48 15.27 -14.51 -22.11
CA GLN A 48 16.70 -14.36 -22.35
C GLN A 48 17.09 -13.02 -22.99
N LYS A 49 16.17 -12.40 -23.73
CA LYS A 49 16.35 -11.08 -24.35
C LYS A 49 16.11 -9.91 -23.39
N ILE A 50 15.62 -10.17 -22.18
CA ILE A 50 15.43 -9.12 -21.17
C ILE A 50 16.80 -8.46 -20.86
N PRO A 51 16.90 -7.12 -20.91
CA PRO A 51 18.17 -6.44 -20.72
C PRO A 51 18.73 -6.65 -19.31
N LYS A 52 20.06 -6.75 -19.19
CA LYS A 52 20.74 -6.93 -17.90
C LYS A 52 20.62 -5.73 -16.95
N SER A 53 20.17 -4.57 -17.44
CA SER A 53 19.83 -3.40 -16.61
C SER A 53 18.54 -3.60 -15.82
N VAL A 54 17.67 -4.51 -16.24
CA VAL A 54 16.36 -4.72 -15.62
C VAL A 54 16.53 -5.43 -14.28
N THR A 55 16.00 -4.80 -13.24
CA THR A 55 15.89 -5.32 -11.87
C THR A 55 14.45 -5.63 -11.48
N THR A 56 13.47 -5.03 -12.14
CA THR A 56 12.03 -5.24 -11.91
C THR A 56 11.35 -5.70 -13.19
N LEU A 57 10.77 -6.90 -13.17
CA LEU A 57 10.06 -7.48 -14.30
C LEU A 57 8.59 -7.64 -13.97
N ASN A 58 7.72 -7.08 -14.81
CA ASN A 58 6.29 -7.30 -14.72
C ASN A 58 5.81 -8.31 -15.78
N LEU A 59 5.27 -9.44 -15.35
CA LEU A 59 4.64 -10.47 -16.17
C LEU A 59 3.15 -10.64 -15.80
N SER A 60 2.53 -9.65 -15.17
CA SER A 60 1.12 -9.74 -14.78
C SER A 60 0.17 -9.87 -15.97
N ASP A 61 -1.04 -10.40 -15.77
CA ASP A 61 -2.08 -10.45 -16.81
C ASP A 61 -1.57 -11.10 -18.12
N ASN A 62 -1.12 -12.36 -18.03
CA ASN A 62 -0.57 -13.07 -19.18
C ASN A 62 -1.09 -14.50 -19.31
N GLY A 63 -2.16 -14.84 -18.58
CA GLY A 63 -2.80 -16.15 -18.66
C GLY A 63 -1.86 -17.33 -18.37
N LEU A 64 -0.78 -17.11 -17.59
CA LEU A 64 0.31 -18.10 -17.44
C LEU A 64 -0.14 -19.46 -16.88
N TYR A 65 -1.32 -19.54 -16.26
CA TYR A 65 -1.94 -20.82 -15.87
C TYR A 65 -2.19 -21.79 -17.04
N GLN A 66 -2.36 -21.28 -18.27
CA GLN A 66 -2.63 -22.10 -19.46
C GLN A 66 -1.38 -22.84 -19.95
N LEU A 67 -0.19 -22.40 -19.55
CA LEU A 67 1.06 -23.07 -19.89
C LEU A 67 1.14 -24.43 -19.20
N SER A 68 1.80 -25.40 -19.85
CA SER A 68 2.18 -26.64 -19.18
C SER A 68 3.13 -26.34 -18.01
N THR A 69 3.24 -27.26 -17.06
CA THR A 69 4.15 -27.10 -15.91
C THR A 69 5.59 -26.89 -16.37
N GLU A 70 6.02 -27.65 -17.37
CA GLU A 70 7.36 -27.57 -17.96
C GLU A 70 7.57 -26.23 -18.66
N HIS A 71 6.57 -25.74 -19.39
CA HIS A 71 6.63 -24.44 -20.08
C HIS A 71 6.77 -23.28 -19.10
N LEU A 72 5.92 -23.25 -18.07
CA LEU A 72 5.96 -22.21 -17.05
C LEU A 72 7.28 -22.24 -16.26
N ALA A 73 7.72 -23.44 -15.84
CA ALA A 73 9.00 -23.60 -15.15
C ALA A 73 10.19 -23.13 -16.01
N ALA A 74 10.24 -23.54 -17.29
CA ALA A 74 11.31 -23.16 -18.19
C ALA A 74 11.36 -21.65 -18.44
N ALA A 75 10.20 -21.00 -18.56
CA ALA A 75 10.09 -19.56 -18.66
C ALA A 75 10.65 -18.85 -17.41
N LEU A 76 10.21 -19.28 -16.22
CA LEU A 76 10.64 -18.68 -14.96
C LEU A 76 12.15 -18.85 -14.72
N ILE A 77 12.72 -20.02 -15.01
CA ILE A 77 14.17 -20.29 -14.90
C ILE A 77 14.98 -19.40 -15.85
N SER A 78 14.40 -19.02 -16.99
CA SER A 78 15.08 -18.22 -18.02
C SER A 78 15.10 -16.73 -17.72
N ILE A 79 14.43 -16.26 -16.65
CA ILE A 79 14.47 -14.86 -16.22
C ILE A 79 15.91 -14.48 -15.84
N PRO A 80 16.45 -13.33 -16.31
CA PRO A 80 17.82 -12.94 -16.03
C PRO A 80 18.10 -12.74 -14.54
N LYS A 81 19.31 -13.10 -14.10
CA LYS A 81 19.78 -12.94 -12.72
C LYS A 81 19.85 -11.49 -12.23
N SER A 82 19.77 -10.50 -13.13
CA SER A 82 19.70 -9.08 -12.76
C SER A 82 18.34 -8.73 -12.13
N VAL A 83 17.29 -9.48 -12.45
CA VAL A 83 15.95 -9.26 -11.90
C VAL A 83 15.93 -9.70 -10.44
N THR A 84 15.43 -8.82 -9.58
CA THR A 84 15.24 -9.04 -8.14
C THR A 84 13.79 -8.86 -7.71
N THR A 85 12.97 -8.19 -8.52
CA THR A 85 11.53 -8.02 -8.30
C THR A 85 10.76 -8.61 -9.46
N LEU A 86 9.90 -9.58 -9.17
CA LEU A 86 9.06 -10.26 -10.16
C LEU A 86 7.59 -10.07 -9.81
N ASN A 87 6.82 -9.56 -10.77
CA ASN A 87 5.36 -9.51 -10.67
C ASN A 87 4.71 -10.59 -11.53
N LEU A 88 3.98 -11.50 -10.89
CA LEU A 88 3.16 -12.54 -11.50
C LEU A 88 1.67 -12.37 -11.15
N SER A 89 1.24 -11.15 -10.80
CA SER A 89 -0.16 -10.90 -10.46
C SER A 89 -1.09 -11.20 -11.63
N ASP A 90 -2.36 -11.50 -11.36
CA ASP A 90 -3.38 -11.68 -12.40
C ASP A 90 -2.97 -12.69 -13.48
N ASN A 91 -2.60 -13.90 -13.08
CA ASN A 91 -2.19 -14.95 -14.02
C ASN A 91 -3.05 -16.21 -13.91
N GLY A 92 -4.22 -16.10 -13.27
CA GLY A 92 -5.18 -17.19 -13.12
C GLY A 92 -4.63 -18.41 -12.40
N PHE A 93 -3.63 -18.27 -11.52
CA PHE A 93 -2.94 -19.42 -10.92
C PHE A 93 -3.83 -20.33 -10.07
N TYR A 94 -5.03 -19.88 -9.66
CA TYR A 94 -6.04 -20.75 -9.06
C TYR A 94 -6.50 -21.91 -9.95
N GLN A 95 -6.30 -21.83 -11.27
CA GLN A 95 -6.66 -22.89 -12.21
C GLN A 95 -5.60 -24.00 -12.29
N LEU A 96 -4.41 -23.78 -11.72
CA LEU A 96 -3.38 -24.80 -11.60
C LEU A 96 -3.69 -25.72 -10.41
N SER A 97 -3.32 -27.00 -10.50
CA SER A 97 -3.27 -27.83 -9.30
C SER A 97 -2.14 -27.36 -8.37
N ALA A 98 -2.27 -27.64 -7.08
CA ALA A 98 -1.26 -27.25 -6.09
C ALA A 98 0.16 -27.74 -6.43
N ASP A 99 0.29 -28.96 -6.96
CA ASP A 99 1.58 -29.50 -7.40
C ASP A 99 2.19 -28.70 -8.54
N ARG A 100 1.37 -28.31 -9.52
CA ARG A 100 1.83 -27.54 -10.69
C ARG A 100 2.26 -26.14 -10.28
N LEU A 101 1.46 -25.48 -9.43
CA LEU A 101 1.81 -24.16 -8.91
C LEU A 101 3.06 -24.21 -8.02
N ALA A 102 3.17 -25.18 -7.12
CA ALA A 102 4.37 -25.36 -6.30
C ALA A 102 5.64 -25.57 -7.14
N ALA A 103 5.55 -26.41 -8.19
CA ALA A 103 6.67 -26.65 -9.11
C ALA A 103 7.07 -25.40 -9.89
N ALA A 104 6.08 -24.63 -10.37
CA ALA A 104 6.32 -23.35 -11.03
C ALA A 104 7.00 -22.34 -10.08
N LEU A 105 6.49 -22.17 -8.86
CA LEU A 105 7.06 -21.25 -7.88
C LEU A 105 8.49 -21.65 -7.48
N THR A 106 8.77 -22.96 -7.39
CA THR A 106 10.14 -23.46 -7.10
C THR A 106 11.13 -23.12 -8.21
N SER A 107 10.62 -22.89 -9.43
CA SER A 107 11.41 -22.54 -10.61
C SER A 107 11.76 -21.05 -10.69
N ILE A 108 11.26 -20.22 -9.75
CA ILE A 108 11.61 -18.81 -9.66
C ILE A 108 13.12 -18.66 -9.35
N PRO A 109 13.86 -17.79 -10.07
CA PRO A 109 15.30 -17.64 -9.86
C PRO A 109 15.66 -17.17 -8.45
N LYS A 110 16.82 -17.62 -7.98
CA LYS A 110 17.37 -17.22 -6.66
C LYS A 110 17.74 -15.74 -6.53
N SER A 111 17.73 -14.99 -7.62
CA SER A 111 17.94 -13.54 -7.60
C SER A 111 16.70 -12.77 -7.13
N ILE A 112 15.50 -13.38 -7.18
CA ILE A 112 14.23 -12.73 -6.82
C ILE A 112 14.10 -12.59 -5.31
N THR A 113 14.08 -11.35 -4.80
CA THR A 113 13.85 -11.07 -3.39
C THR A 113 12.43 -10.55 -3.12
N THR A 114 11.77 -10.02 -4.16
CA THR A 114 10.40 -9.50 -4.09
C THR A 114 9.53 -10.23 -5.11
N LEU A 115 8.46 -10.87 -4.63
CA LEU A 115 7.51 -11.61 -5.44
C LEU A 115 6.10 -11.07 -5.24
N ASN A 116 5.41 -10.75 -6.34
CA ASN A 116 4.00 -10.43 -6.31
C ASN A 116 3.15 -11.55 -6.92
N LEU A 117 2.25 -12.13 -6.12
CA LEU A 117 1.25 -13.13 -6.48
C LEU A 117 -0.17 -12.59 -6.27
N SER A 118 -0.34 -11.27 -6.25
CA SER A 118 -1.66 -10.66 -6.06
C SER A 118 -2.62 -11.06 -7.17
N ASP A 119 -3.92 -10.95 -6.90
CA ASP A 119 -4.96 -11.08 -7.92
C ASP A 119 -4.93 -12.40 -8.70
N ASN A 120 -4.56 -13.49 -8.03
CA ASN A 120 -4.53 -14.83 -8.64
C ASN A 120 -5.67 -15.72 -8.15
N TYR A 121 -6.63 -15.16 -7.42
CA TYR A 121 -7.77 -15.84 -6.82
C TYR A 121 -7.38 -17.11 -6.04
N LEU A 122 -6.24 -17.08 -5.34
CA LEU A 122 -5.64 -18.28 -4.74
C LEU A 122 -6.55 -19.02 -3.73
N TYR A 123 -7.58 -18.37 -3.20
CA TYR A 123 -8.58 -19.03 -2.33
C TYR A 123 -9.27 -20.23 -3.01
N TYR A 124 -9.44 -20.23 -4.34
CA TYR A 124 -10.07 -21.33 -5.07
C TYR A 124 -9.27 -22.64 -5.02
N LEU A 125 -7.98 -22.58 -4.70
CA LEU A 125 -7.16 -23.78 -4.47
C LEU A 125 -7.64 -24.55 -3.23
N GLY A 126 -8.22 -23.85 -2.25
CA GLY A 126 -8.47 -24.40 -0.92
C GLY A 126 -7.23 -24.36 -0.03
N ALA A 127 -7.44 -24.62 1.26
CA ALA A 127 -6.46 -24.37 2.32
C ALA A 127 -5.16 -25.17 2.18
N ASP A 128 -5.24 -26.50 2.11
CA ASP A 128 -4.07 -27.39 2.05
C ASP A 128 -3.27 -27.20 0.75
N ASP A 129 -3.99 -27.02 -0.36
CA ASP A 129 -3.43 -26.86 -1.68
C ASP A 129 -2.75 -25.49 -1.84
N MET A 130 -3.33 -24.43 -1.27
CA MET A 130 -2.67 -23.13 -1.16
C MET A 130 -1.41 -23.23 -0.28
N ALA A 131 -1.48 -23.90 0.88
CA ALA A 131 -0.31 -24.10 1.75
C ALA A 131 0.81 -24.83 1.02
N LYS A 132 0.46 -25.87 0.24
CA LYS A 132 1.41 -26.64 -0.58
C LYS A 132 2.03 -25.79 -1.69
N ALA A 133 1.23 -24.98 -2.37
CA ALA A 133 1.71 -24.05 -3.39
C ALA A 133 2.69 -23.02 -2.81
N LEU A 134 2.34 -22.35 -1.69
CA LEU A 134 3.18 -21.34 -1.05
C LEU A 134 4.53 -21.88 -0.58
N LYS A 135 4.63 -23.16 -0.20
CA LYS A 135 5.91 -23.82 0.11
C LYS A 135 6.88 -23.87 -1.06
N GLY A 136 6.39 -23.74 -2.29
CA GLY A 136 7.23 -23.65 -3.49
C GLY A 136 7.94 -22.31 -3.65
N ILE A 137 7.58 -21.27 -2.88
CA ILE A 137 8.24 -19.96 -2.98
C ILE A 137 9.70 -20.09 -2.49
N PRO A 138 10.71 -19.62 -3.26
CA PRO A 138 12.10 -19.75 -2.88
C PRO A 138 12.45 -19.00 -1.58
N GLU A 139 13.34 -19.58 -0.76
CA GLU A 139 13.77 -19.02 0.53
C GLU A 139 14.61 -17.73 0.44
N ASN A 140 14.92 -17.25 -0.76
CA ASN A 140 15.53 -15.94 -0.98
C ASN A 140 14.49 -14.81 -1.13
N VAL A 141 13.21 -15.13 -1.25
CA VAL A 141 12.13 -14.14 -1.28
C VAL A 141 11.93 -13.60 0.13
N THR A 142 12.04 -12.28 0.30
CA THR A 142 11.83 -11.60 1.59
C THR A 142 10.59 -10.72 1.59
N THR A 143 10.06 -10.39 0.42
CA THR A 143 8.89 -9.53 0.24
C THR A 143 7.87 -10.29 -0.59
N LEU A 144 6.70 -10.56 -0.03
CA LEU A 144 5.63 -11.31 -0.70
C LEU A 144 4.33 -10.51 -0.69
N ASN A 145 3.75 -10.33 -1.86
CA ASN A 145 2.42 -9.77 -2.02
C ASN A 145 1.37 -10.83 -2.36
N LEU A 146 0.38 -10.98 -1.48
CA LEU A 146 -0.80 -11.84 -1.60
C LEU A 146 -2.11 -11.03 -1.65
N SER A 147 -2.06 -9.73 -1.95
CA SER A 147 -3.24 -8.88 -2.03
C SER A 147 -4.24 -9.37 -3.09
N TRP A 148 -5.53 -9.03 -2.97
CA TRP A 148 -6.54 -9.37 -4.00
C TRP A 148 -6.68 -10.88 -4.27
N ASN A 149 -6.47 -11.73 -3.29
CA ASN A 149 -6.64 -13.19 -3.45
C ASN A 149 -7.92 -13.71 -2.81
N HIS A 150 -8.81 -12.82 -2.34
CA HIS A 150 -10.06 -13.14 -1.64
C HIS A 150 -9.85 -14.14 -0.49
N LEU A 151 -8.79 -13.93 0.29
CA LEU A 151 -8.39 -14.86 1.35
C LEU A 151 -9.45 -15.01 2.46
N ASN A 152 -10.35 -14.05 2.63
CA ASN A 152 -11.54 -14.16 3.48
C ASN A 152 -12.49 -15.28 3.10
N LYS A 153 -12.47 -15.75 1.84
CA LYS A 153 -13.35 -16.83 1.38
C LYS A 153 -12.86 -18.20 1.83
N LEU A 154 -11.63 -18.30 2.33
CA LEU A 154 -11.21 -19.43 3.15
C LEU A 154 -11.87 -19.30 4.54
N SER A 155 -12.30 -20.41 5.13
CA SER A 155 -12.66 -20.39 6.56
C SER A 155 -11.45 -19.93 7.39
N THR A 156 -11.68 -19.42 8.61
CA THR A 156 -10.59 -19.04 9.52
C THR A 156 -9.53 -20.15 9.64
N ASP A 157 -9.96 -21.38 9.90
CA ASP A 157 -9.05 -22.53 10.01
C ASP A 157 -8.35 -22.83 8.67
N GLY A 158 -9.07 -22.66 7.56
CA GLY A 158 -8.50 -22.83 6.23
C GLY A 158 -7.41 -21.79 5.91
N LEU A 159 -7.64 -20.53 6.24
CA LEU A 159 -6.63 -19.48 6.06
C LEU A 159 -5.42 -19.71 6.97
N VAL A 160 -5.65 -20.14 8.20
CA VAL A 160 -4.57 -20.54 9.12
C VAL A 160 -3.71 -21.64 8.50
N ILE A 161 -4.33 -22.69 7.97
CA ILE A 161 -3.63 -23.79 7.27
C ILE A 161 -2.85 -23.24 6.07
N ALA A 162 -3.49 -22.43 5.21
CA ALA A 162 -2.87 -21.86 4.02
C ALA A 162 -1.58 -21.08 4.35
N LEU A 163 -1.62 -20.21 5.38
CA LEU A 163 -0.49 -19.37 5.75
C LEU A 163 0.66 -20.15 6.42
N THR A 164 0.44 -21.38 6.88
CA THR A 164 1.56 -22.26 7.31
C THR A 164 2.50 -22.62 6.16
N GLY A 165 2.05 -22.45 4.91
CA GLY A 165 2.87 -22.65 3.72
C GLY A 165 3.87 -21.53 3.44
N LEU A 166 3.76 -20.38 4.11
CA LEU A 166 4.66 -19.25 3.89
C LEU A 166 6.12 -19.61 4.23
N PRO A 167 7.10 -19.27 3.37
CA PRO A 167 8.51 -19.43 3.69
C PRO A 167 8.91 -18.64 4.94
N LYS A 168 9.91 -19.13 5.68
CA LYS A 168 10.43 -18.46 6.88
C LYS A 168 11.36 -17.29 6.56
N SER A 169 11.59 -17.03 5.29
CA SER A 169 12.39 -15.92 4.76
C SER A 169 11.57 -14.64 4.57
N ILE A 170 10.23 -14.70 4.60
CA ILE A 170 9.38 -13.53 4.40
C ILE A 170 9.53 -12.55 5.56
N ILE A 171 9.96 -11.32 5.24
CA ILE A 171 10.13 -10.18 6.14
C ILE A 171 8.98 -9.19 5.97
N MET A 172 8.52 -8.98 4.74
CA MET A 172 7.37 -8.12 4.43
C MET A 172 6.27 -8.95 3.78
N LEU A 173 5.10 -8.95 4.41
CA LEU A 173 3.91 -9.64 3.91
C LEU A 173 2.80 -8.63 3.66
N ASP A 174 2.28 -8.65 2.44
CA ASP A 174 1.18 -7.83 1.98
C ASP A 174 -0.10 -8.65 1.79
N LEU A 175 -1.11 -8.35 2.61
CA LEU A 175 -2.41 -9.00 2.65
C LEU A 175 -3.54 -8.03 2.30
N ARG A 176 -3.25 -6.96 1.57
CA ARG A 176 -4.26 -5.94 1.23
C ARG A 176 -5.42 -6.49 0.41
N CYS A 177 -6.57 -5.84 0.46
CA CYS A 177 -7.69 -6.14 -0.44
C CYS A 177 -8.07 -7.64 -0.43
N ASN A 178 -8.18 -8.21 0.75
CA ASN A 178 -8.60 -9.61 0.93
C ASN A 178 -9.87 -9.71 1.77
N ASP A 179 -10.58 -8.58 1.96
CA ASP A 179 -11.81 -8.46 2.75
C ASP A 179 -11.70 -9.14 4.13
N LEU A 180 -10.53 -9.03 4.77
CA LEU A 180 -10.22 -9.76 6.01
C LEU A 180 -11.14 -9.41 7.19
N CYS A 181 -11.90 -8.32 7.11
CA CYS A 181 -12.96 -8.03 8.07
C CYS A 181 -14.04 -9.13 8.13
N GLU A 182 -14.34 -9.83 7.01
CA GLU A 182 -15.36 -10.88 6.94
C GLU A 182 -15.01 -12.12 7.79
N LEU A 183 -13.74 -12.29 8.17
CA LEU A 183 -13.32 -13.33 9.13
C LEU A 183 -13.80 -13.06 10.56
N GLY A 184 -14.24 -11.84 10.84
CA GLY A 184 -14.52 -11.35 12.18
C GLY A 184 -13.26 -11.17 13.04
N ALA A 185 -13.42 -10.54 14.20
CA ALA A 185 -12.31 -10.21 15.08
C ALA A 185 -11.54 -11.46 15.55
N ASP A 186 -12.27 -12.55 15.82
CA ASP A 186 -11.70 -13.80 16.33
C ASP A 186 -10.92 -14.54 15.24
N GLY A 187 -11.45 -14.56 14.02
CA GLY A 187 -10.80 -15.17 12.88
C GLY A 187 -9.51 -14.45 12.50
N LEU A 188 -9.58 -13.13 12.38
CA LEU A 188 -8.41 -12.31 12.06
C LEU A 188 -7.35 -12.36 13.18
N THR A 189 -7.77 -12.36 14.45
CA THR A 189 -6.85 -12.56 15.59
C THR A 189 -6.15 -13.91 15.50
N THR A 190 -6.89 -14.99 15.23
CA THR A 190 -6.32 -16.35 15.11
C THR A 190 -5.31 -16.41 13.96
N MET A 191 -5.64 -15.82 12.81
CA MET A 191 -4.74 -15.75 11.66
C MET A 191 -3.42 -15.05 11.99
N LEU A 192 -3.44 -13.91 12.70
CA LEU A 192 -2.23 -13.19 13.08
C LEU A 192 -1.27 -14.06 13.91
N THR A 193 -1.79 -14.97 14.75
CA THR A 193 -0.94 -15.81 15.62
C THR A 193 -0.11 -16.85 14.88
N VAL A 194 -0.49 -17.20 13.64
CA VAL A 194 0.21 -18.23 12.84
C VAL A 194 1.17 -17.67 11.81
N LEU A 195 1.23 -16.33 11.66
CA LEU A 195 2.16 -15.68 10.77
C LEU A 195 3.62 -16.04 11.12
N PRO A 196 4.49 -16.31 10.11
CA PRO A 196 5.91 -16.56 10.34
C PRO A 196 6.59 -15.50 11.22
N LYS A 197 7.42 -15.94 12.17
CA LYS A 197 8.16 -15.05 13.09
C LYS A 197 9.19 -14.15 12.40
N SER A 198 9.47 -14.39 11.13
CA SER A 198 10.36 -13.58 10.30
C SER A 198 9.72 -12.26 9.84
N ILE A 199 8.38 -12.16 9.88
CA ILE A 199 7.66 -11.00 9.36
C ILE A 199 7.89 -9.79 10.28
N VAL A 200 8.43 -8.71 9.71
CA VAL A 200 8.69 -7.45 10.42
C VAL A 200 7.71 -6.36 9.95
N ILE A 201 7.27 -6.43 8.69
CA ILE A 201 6.37 -5.48 8.07
C ILE A 201 5.10 -6.22 7.65
N LEU A 202 3.96 -5.81 8.19
CA LEU A 202 2.65 -6.37 7.85
C LEU A 202 1.76 -5.29 7.26
N ASP A 203 1.24 -5.54 6.07
CA ASP A 203 0.34 -4.63 5.36
C ASP A 203 -1.08 -5.21 5.31
N LEU A 204 -2.00 -4.52 6.00
CA LEU A 204 -3.42 -4.85 6.11
C LEU A 204 -4.30 -3.77 5.48
N ARG A 205 -3.78 -2.92 4.59
CA ARG A 205 -4.60 -1.88 3.94
C ARG A 205 -5.77 -2.47 3.17
N CYS A 206 -6.84 -1.68 3.00
CA CYS A 206 -7.98 -2.05 2.15
C CYS A 206 -8.62 -3.40 2.54
N ASN A 207 -8.85 -3.64 3.83
CA ASN A 207 -9.54 -4.83 4.33
C ASN A 207 -10.81 -4.47 5.11
N ASP A 208 -11.31 -3.24 4.91
CA ASP A 208 -12.54 -2.71 5.51
C ASP A 208 -12.65 -2.98 7.02
N LEU A 209 -11.52 -2.87 7.73
CA LEU A 209 -11.42 -3.23 9.15
C LEU A 209 -12.34 -2.43 10.08
N TYR A 210 -12.92 -1.32 9.61
CA TYR A 210 -13.97 -0.60 10.33
C TYR A 210 -15.22 -1.47 10.62
N GLU A 211 -15.51 -2.47 9.80
CA GLU A 211 -16.69 -3.36 9.95
C GLU A 211 -16.63 -4.22 11.21
N LEU A 212 -15.43 -4.44 11.76
CA LEU A 212 -15.24 -5.13 13.04
C LEU A 212 -15.75 -4.32 14.24
N GLY A 213 -16.03 -3.02 14.05
CA GLY A 213 -16.29 -2.09 15.13
C GLY A 213 -15.05 -1.81 15.99
N ALA A 214 -15.18 -0.87 16.94
CA ALA A 214 -14.06 -0.46 17.78
C ALA A 214 -13.52 -1.58 18.67
N ASP A 215 -14.41 -2.37 19.30
CA ASP A 215 -14.03 -3.47 20.19
C ASP A 215 -13.39 -4.63 19.42
N GLY A 216 -13.98 -5.01 18.27
CA GLY A 216 -13.45 -6.08 17.42
C GLY A 216 -12.10 -5.72 16.83
N LEU A 217 -11.95 -4.51 16.28
CA LEU A 217 -10.65 -4.02 15.80
C LEU A 217 -9.64 -3.92 16.95
N GLY A 218 -10.05 -3.46 18.13
CA GLY A 218 -9.20 -3.40 19.32
C GLY A 218 -8.65 -4.77 19.72
N LYS A 219 -9.49 -5.82 19.66
CA LYS A 219 -9.08 -7.22 19.89
C LYS A 219 -8.02 -7.66 18.88
N VAL A 220 -8.20 -7.35 17.61
CA VAL A 220 -7.22 -7.69 16.55
C VAL A 220 -5.89 -6.95 16.77
N LEU A 221 -5.94 -5.63 16.96
CA LEU A 221 -4.76 -4.78 17.11
C LEU A 221 -3.91 -5.14 18.33
N LYS A 222 -4.54 -5.58 19.43
CA LYS A 222 -3.84 -6.08 20.62
C LYS A 222 -2.99 -7.34 20.35
N ASN A 223 -3.34 -8.11 19.32
CA ASN A 223 -2.73 -9.40 19.00
C ASN A 223 -1.80 -9.33 17.76
N ILE A 224 -1.32 -8.15 17.40
CA ILE A 224 -0.29 -8.01 16.37
C ILE A 224 0.97 -8.79 16.82
N PRO A 225 1.59 -9.63 15.98
CA PRO A 225 2.72 -10.48 16.39
C PRO A 225 3.92 -9.67 16.88
N ASN A 226 4.60 -10.15 17.94
CA ASN A 226 5.70 -9.44 18.61
C ASN A 226 6.90 -9.08 17.71
N ASN A 227 7.06 -9.79 16.59
CA ASN A 227 8.10 -9.54 15.58
C ASN A 227 7.74 -8.41 14.60
N VAL A 228 6.47 -8.04 14.48
CA VAL A 228 6.01 -6.97 13.58
C VAL A 228 6.34 -5.61 14.20
N THR A 229 7.19 -4.84 13.52
CA THR A 229 7.57 -3.48 13.92
C THR A 229 6.94 -2.41 13.04
N GLU A 230 6.46 -2.76 11.84
CA GLU A 230 5.71 -1.85 10.98
C GLU A 230 4.38 -2.46 10.60
N LEU A 231 3.31 -1.70 10.82
CA LEU A 231 1.94 -2.08 10.50
C LEU A 231 1.31 -1.03 9.60
N ASP A 232 0.72 -1.45 8.49
CA ASP A 232 -0.06 -0.56 7.63
C ASP A 232 -1.56 -0.89 7.74
N LEU A 233 -2.34 0.07 8.23
CA LEU A 233 -3.80 0.02 8.37
C LEU A 233 -4.48 1.07 7.49
N SER A 234 -3.76 1.67 6.54
CA SER A 234 -4.30 2.68 5.63
C SER A 234 -5.52 2.16 4.84
N SER A 235 -6.41 3.04 4.40
CA SER A 235 -7.56 2.69 3.55
C SER A 235 -8.47 1.58 4.13
N ASN A 236 -8.76 1.61 5.43
CA ASN A 236 -9.64 0.66 6.12
C ASN A 236 -10.93 1.31 6.63
N GLY A 237 -11.35 2.44 6.05
CA GLY A 237 -12.60 3.11 6.40
C GLY A 237 -12.70 3.58 7.87
N LEU A 238 -11.58 3.73 8.58
CA LEU A 238 -11.60 3.91 10.05
C LEU A 238 -12.33 5.19 10.51
N PHE A 239 -12.58 6.18 9.64
CA PHE A 239 -13.41 7.36 9.93
C PHE A 239 -14.85 7.05 10.36
N ILE A 240 -15.36 5.85 10.03
CA ILE A 240 -16.70 5.40 10.41
C ILE A 240 -16.80 5.20 11.92
N LEU A 241 -15.68 4.85 12.57
CA LEU A 241 -15.62 4.74 14.02
C LEU A 241 -15.63 6.12 14.67
N ASN A 242 -16.27 6.21 15.84
CA ASN A 242 -16.22 7.38 16.70
C ASN A 242 -14.74 7.71 17.03
N ALA A 243 -14.35 8.98 17.05
CA ALA A 243 -12.97 9.41 17.26
C ALA A 243 -12.36 8.96 18.61
N VAL A 244 -13.13 9.01 19.68
CA VAL A 244 -12.72 8.54 21.02
C VAL A 244 -12.52 7.02 21.02
N ASP A 245 -13.46 6.29 20.43
CA ASP A 245 -13.38 4.83 20.36
C ASP A 245 -12.22 4.38 19.47
N LEU A 246 -12.06 5.01 18.30
CA LEU A 246 -10.93 4.77 17.42
C LEU A 246 -9.59 5.02 18.12
N ALA A 247 -9.46 6.14 18.85
CA ALA A 247 -8.22 6.40 19.58
C ALA A 247 -7.93 5.33 20.65
N LYS A 248 -8.95 4.88 21.40
CA LYS A 248 -8.83 3.76 22.35
C LYS A 248 -8.47 2.44 21.66
N THR A 249 -9.04 2.18 20.49
CA THR A 249 -8.76 1.01 19.65
C THR A 249 -7.32 1.04 19.15
N LEU A 250 -6.84 2.17 18.63
CA LEU A 250 -5.46 2.35 18.17
C LEU A 250 -4.45 2.29 19.32
N ALA A 251 -4.83 2.72 20.52
CA ALA A 251 -4.01 2.58 21.72
C ALA A 251 -3.79 1.12 22.14
N GLN A 252 -4.58 0.16 21.63
CA GLN A 252 -4.34 -1.27 21.85
C GLN A 252 -3.13 -1.81 21.06
N ILE A 253 -2.61 -1.07 20.08
CA ILE A 253 -1.46 -1.51 19.28
C ILE A 253 -0.22 -1.64 20.20
N PRO A 254 0.38 -2.84 20.31
CA PRO A 254 1.51 -3.09 21.18
C PRO A 254 2.70 -2.17 20.90
N ASN A 255 3.45 -1.77 21.94
CA ASN A 255 4.58 -0.84 21.83
C ASN A 255 5.78 -1.35 21.00
N HIS A 256 5.83 -2.64 20.68
CA HIS A 256 6.88 -3.17 19.79
C HIS A 256 6.66 -2.76 18.33
N VAL A 257 5.42 -2.44 17.93
CA VAL A 257 5.12 -1.85 16.62
C VAL A 257 5.64 -0.41 16.69
N LYS A 258 6.62 -0.03 15.88
CA LYS A 258 7.25 1.30 15.92
C LYS A 258 6.63 2.28 14.93
N THR A 259 6.09 1.75 13.84
CA THR A 259 5.48 2.52 12.77
C THR A 259 4.08 1.98 12.49
N VAL A 260 3.07 2.84 12.58
CA VAL A 260 1.68 2.52 12.23
C VAL A 260 1.22 3.50 11.16
N ARG A 261 1.01 3.03 9.94
CA ARG A 261 0.46 3.85 8.85
C ARG A 261 -1.06 3.81 8.90
N LEU A 262 -1.70 4.98 8.97
CA LEU A 262 -3.14 5.14 9.04
C LEU A 262 -3.70 5.89 7.83
N GLY A 263 -2.94 6.05 6.75
CA GLY A 263 -3.31 6.96 5.69
C GLY A 263 -4.62 6.61 4.98
N ASN A 264 -5.21 7.57 4.27
CA ASN A 264 -6.44 7.35 3.48
C ASN A 264 -7.63 6.74 4.26
N ASN A 265 -7.64 6.84 5.60
CA ASN A 265 -8.76 6.40 6.43
C ASN A 265 -9.84 7.47 6.66
N GLY A 266 -9.74 8.64 6.00
CA GLY A 266 -10.71 9.72 6.15
C GLY A 266 -10.84 10.34 7.55
N LEU A 267 -9.86 10.13 8.44
CA LEU A 267 -9.95 10.46 9.88
C LEU A 267 -10.34 11.92 10.19
N PHE A 268 -10.00 12.84 9.30
CA PHE A 268 -10.22 14.28 9.49
C PHE A 268 -11.33 14.85 8.58
N ILE A 269 -11.97 14.02 7.76
CA ILE A 269 -13.03 14.47 6.86
C ILE A 269 -14.21 14.97 7.69
N ASN A 270 -14.66 16.20 7.39
CA ASN A 270 -15.78 16.87 8.07
C ASN A 270 -15.62 16.97 9.61
N LYS A 271 -14.39 17.02 10.11
CA LYS A 271 -14.10 17.26 11.53
C LYS A 271 -13.66 18.72 11.75
N THR A 272 -14.04 19.26 12.89
CA THR A 272 -13.54 20.57 13.36
C THR A 272 -12.14 20.42 13.95
N TYR A 273 -11.36 21.50 14.00
CA TYR A 273 -10.03 21.50 14.64
C TYR A 273 -10.06 20.95 16.06
N LYS A 274 -11.07 21.31 16.88
CA LYS A 274 -11.22 20.78 18.24
C LYS A 274 -11.41 19.26 18.28
N GLN A 275 -12.14 18.70 17.32
CA GLN A 275 -12.34 17.25 17.23
C GLN A 275 -11.07 16.53 16.77
N ILE A 276 -10.30 17.14 15.88
CA ILE A 276 -9.00 16.63 15.42
C ILE A 276 -8.00 16.67 16.58
N ASP A 277 -7.89 17.79 17.29
CA ASP A 277 -6.99 17.94 18.45
C ASP A 277 -7.34 16.93 19.54
N ALA A 278 -8.63 16.80 19.89
CA ALA A 278 -9.07 15.80 20.85
C ALA A 278 -8.74 14.36 20.40
N PHE A 279 -8.84 14.04 19.11
CA PHE A 279 -8.42 12.75 18.59
C PHE A 279 -6.92 12.52 18.76
N LEU A 280 -6.09 13.52 18.38
CA LEU A 280 -4.63 13.45 18.49
C LEU A 280 -4.15 13.37 19.94
N GLU A 281 -4.82 14.07 20.86
CA GLU A 281 -4.58 13.97 22.30
C GLU A 281 -4.91 12.56 22.83
N ASN A 282 -6.00 11.96 22.35
CA ASN A 282 -6.40 10.61 22.75
C ASN A 282 -5.46 9.51 22.21
N LEU A 283 -4.63 9.78 21.19
CA LEU A 283 -3.53 8.87 20.79
C LEU A 283 -2.40 8.82 21.83
N GLY A 284 -2.37 9.77 22.78
CA GLY A 284 -1.49 9.76 23.93
C GLY A 284 -0.01 9.99 23.61
N GLU A 285 0.87 9.48 24.48
CA GLU A 285 2.32 9.65 24.37
C GLU A 285 2.93 8.92 23.16
N GLN A 286 2.27 7.85 22.71
CA GLN A 286 2.73 7.02 21.59
C GLN A 286 2.27 7.56 20.21
N ARG A 287 1.68 8.76 20.16
CA ARG A 287 1.19 9.38 18.92
C ARG A 287 2.25 9.54 17.83
N HIS A 288 3.53 9.62 18.18
CA HIS A 288 4.66 9.78 17.26
C HIS A 288 4.88 8.59 16.31
N ARG A 289 4.35 7.42 16.67
CA ARG A 289 4.40 6.20 15.86
C ARG A 289 3.38 6.18 14.71
N PHE A 290 2.34 7.00 14.80
CA PHE A 290 1.25 7.00 13.83
C PHE A 290 1.53 7.97 12.68
N ILE A 291 1.61 7.42 11.47
CA ILE A 291 1.74 8.17 10.23
C ILE A 291 0.34 8.45 9.69
N LEU A 292 -0.06 9.73 9.71
CA LEU A 292 -1.40 10.22 9.35
C LEU A 292 -1.40 10.94 7.99
N SER A 293 -0.71 10.40 6.97
CA SER A 293 -0.70 10.98 5.62
C SER A 293 -1.99 10.69 4.83
N GLY A 294 -2.36 11.55 3.87
CA GLY A 294 -3.50 11.26 2.96
C GLY A 294 -4.91 11.40 3.55
N HIS A 295 -5.15 12.25 4.56
CA HIS A 295 -6.50 12.47 5.14
C HIS A 295 -7.27 13.68 4.59
N GLY A 296 -6.86 14.23 3.43
CA GLY A 296 -7.58 15.32 2.77
C GLY A 296 -7.28 16.73 3.29
N GLU A 297 -6.60 16.86 4.43
CA GLU A 297 -5.92 18.10 4.82
C GLU A 297 -4.45 17.98 4.46
N SER A 298 -3.89 18.99 3.76
CA SER A 298 -2.44 19.05 3.65
C SER A 298 -1.90 19.14 5.07
N GLN A 299 -0.97 18.25 5.42
CA GLN A 299 -0.26 18.34 6.71
C GLN A 299 0.36 19.72 6.89
N LEU A 300 0.63 20.39 5.77
CA LEU A 300 0.93 21.81 5.63
C LEU A 300 -0.22 22.70 6.11
N ALA A 301 -1.49 22.51 5.74
CA ALA A 301 -2.62 23.29 6.28
C ALA A 301 -2.80 23.13 7.80
N ARG A 302 -2.58 21.94 8.38
CA ARG A 302 -2.55 21.75 9.85
C ARG A 302 -1.36 22.44 10.51
N ALA A 303 -0.19 22.33 9.89
CA ALA A 303 1.02 23.05 10.30
C ALA A 303 0.80 24.56 10.24
N LEU A 304 0.14 25.04 9.18
CA LEU A 304 -0.17 26.44 8.92
C LEU A 304 -1.27 26.97 9.82
N GLY A 305 -2.27 26.17 10.20
CA GLY A 305 -3.29 26.56 11.19
C GLY A 305 -2.67 26.77 12.57
N SER A 306 -1.76 25.87 12.97
CA SER A 306 -0.96 26.02 14.18
C SER A 306 -0.02 27.23 14.04
N VAL A 307 0.73 27.37 12.94
CA VAL A 307 1.64 28.51 12.67
C VAL A 307 0.91 29.85 12.51
N ALA A 308 -0.32 29.86 12.02
CA ALA A 308 -1.20 31.03 11.97
C ALA A 308 -1.62 31.45 13.39
N GLN A 309 -1.86 30.48 14.28
CA GLN A 309 -2.06 30.75 15.71
C GLN A 309 -0.75 31.23 16.39
N LEU A 310 0.43 30.88 15.87
CA LEU A 310 1.74 31.36 16.37
C LEU A 310 2.17 32.72 15.87
N THR A 311 1.82 33.05 14.63
CA THR A 311 2.12 34.36 14.05
C THR A 311 1.18 35.44 14.58
N GLN A 312 0.14 35.06 15.35
CA GLN A 312 -0.53 35.96 16.27
C GLN A 312 0.32 36.31 17.50
N GLY A 313 1.45 35.62 17.75
CA GLY A 313 2.43 35.94 18.78
C GLY A 313 3.72 36.59 18.23
N ASN A 314 3.73 37.93 18.21
CA ASN A 314 4.83 38.89 17.97
C ASN A 314 5.09 39.37 16.53
N TYR A 315 4.23 40.28 16.05
CA TYR A 315 4.69 41.46 15.29
C TYR A 315 4.92 42.63 16.26
N PRO A 316 6.02 43.40 16.16
CA PRO A 316 6.16 44.63 16.93
C PRO A 316 5.20 45.66 16.34
N THR A 317 4.16 46.04 17.08
CA THR A 317 3.42 47.27 16.80
C THR A 317 3.26 48.03 18.10
N ASP A 318 3.82 49.23 18.15
CA ASP A 318 3.77 50.20 19.25
C ASP A 318 2.35 50.75 19.49
N ASN A 319 1.32 49.91 19.48
CA ASN A 319 -0.08 50.30 19.64
C ASN A 319 -0.65 49.79 20.98
N PRO A 320 -0.95 50.64 21.97
CA PRO A 320 -1.32 50.25 23.33
C PRO A 320 -2.68 49.55 23.52
N ALA A 321 -3.41 49.22 22.44
CA ALA A 321 -4.81 48.79 22.50
C ALA A 321 -5.06 47.27 22.29
N LEU A 322 -4.03 46.41 22.22
CA LEU A 322 -4.22 44.96 22.04
C LEU A 322 -3.38 44.11 23.02
N PRO A 323 -3.96 43.01 23.58
CA PRO A 323 -3.27 42.17 24.56
C PRO A 323 -2.24 41.22 23.91
N ALA A 324 -1.13 40.96 24.62
CA ALA A 324 0.02 40.18 24.16
C ALA A 324 -0.23 38.66 24.03
N LEU A 325 0.45 37.99 23.09
CA LEU A 325 0.31 36.55 22.80
C LEU A 325 1.65 35.75 22.94
N PRO A 326 1.63 34.43 23.23
CA PRO A 326 2.78 33.66 23.70
C PRO A 326 3.53 32.82 22.63
N VAL A 327 4.78 32.40 22.95
CA VAL A 327 5.78 31.73 22.09
C VAL A 327 5.65 30.20 22.07
N LEU A 328 5.94 29.54 20.94
CA LEU A 328 5.89 28.08 20.81
C LEU A 328 7.11 27.32 21.34
N GLN A 329 6.87 26.20 22.03
CA GLN A 329 7.88 25.23 22.48
C GLN A 329 8.31 24.26 21.37
N ARG A 330 9.59 23.85 21.41
CA ARG A 330 10.26 22.97 20.41
C ARG A 330 9.49 21.68 20.09
N ASP A 331 8.78 21.13 21.07
CA ASP A 331 8.16 19.81 20.96
C ASP A 331 6.94 19.81 20.02
N VAL A 332 6.25 20.95 19.92
CA VAL A 332 5.11 21.12 19.00
C VAL A 332 5.60 21.30 17.56
N ALA A 333 6.72 21.99 17.35
CA ALA A 333 7.34 22.09 16.03
C ALA A 333 7.84 20.72 15.54
N ALA A 334 8.44 19.91 16.42
CA ALA A 334 8.84 18.53 16.10
C ALA A 334 7.62 17.66 15.75
N HIS A 335 6.51 17.83 16.46
CA HIS A 335 5.26 17.12 16.18
C HIS A 335 4.66 17.50 14.82
N ILE A 336 4.71 18.78 14.44
CA ILE A 336 4.29 19.26 13.12
C ILE A 336 5.16 18.64 12.00
N LEU A 337 6.47 18.52 12.23
CA LEU A 337 7.42 17.95 11.28
C LEU A 337 7.27 16.44 11.10
N SER A 338 6.88 15.69 12.14
CA SER A 338 6.67 14.24 12.01
C SER A 338 5.52 13.87 11.07
N PHE A 339 4.60 14.81 10.79
CA PHE A 339 3.54 14.56 9.83
C PHE A 339 4.02 14.68 8.37
N LEU A 340 4.98 15.56 8.04
CA LEU A 340 5.22 16.05 6.68
C LEU A 340 6.04 15.16 5.73
N GLU A 341 6.21 13.85 5.99
CA GLU A 341 6.94 12.89 5.13
C GLU A 341 8.16 13.50 4.38
N THR A 342 9.18 13.98 5.10
CA THR A 342 10.48 14.26 4.49
C THR A 342 11.53 13.31 5.06
N ASN A 343 11.83 12.25 4.31
CA ASN A 343 12.90 11.27 4.62
C ASN A 343 14.32 11.87 4.51
N GLN A 344 14.46 13.19 4.35
CA GLN A 344 15.73 13.90 4.37
C GLN A 344 15.60 15.14 5.24
N LYS A 345 16.47 15.27 6.26
CA LYS A 345 16.63 16.53 7.01
C LYS A 345 17.10 17.62 6.03
N PRO A 346 16.30 18.66 5.74
CA PRO A 346 16.75 19.74 4.88
C PRO A 346 17.94 20.47 5.52
N LYS A 347 19.00 20.71 4.72
CA LYS A 347 20.24 21.39 5.18
C LYS A 347 19.98 22.81 5.71
N ASN A 348 18.93 23.47 5.22
CA ASN A 348 18.44 24.75 5.73
C ASN A 348 16.92 24.65 5.92
N PRO A 349 16.46 24.19 7.09
CA PRO A 349 15.04 23.99 7.36
C PRO A 349 14.25 25.29 7.20
N ILE A 350 14.77 26.42 7.70
CA ILE A 350 14.08 27.72 7.70
C ILE A 350 13.82 28.21 6.27
N GLY A 351 14.81 28.13 5.38
CA GLY A 351 14.66 28.53 3.98
C GLY A 351 13.70 27.63 3.20
N PHE A 352 13.76 26.31 3.46
CA PHE A 352 12.82 25.35 2.88
C PHE A 352 11.37 25.64 3.32
N PHE A 353 11.16 25.89 4.61
CA PHE A 353 9.82 26.20 5.14
C PHE A 353 9.30 27.56 4.67
N GLY A 354 10.16 28.57 4.56
CA GLY A 354 9.78 29.87 4.00
C GLY A 354 9.30 29.76 2.54
N SER A 355 9.94 28.90 1.74
CA SER A 355 9.51 28.61 0.36
C SER A 355 8.16 27.90 0.32
N GLN A 356 7.94 26.86 1.13
CA GLN A 356 6.68 26.11 1.15
C GLN A 356 5.49 26.96 1.62
N LEU A 357 5.72 27.80 2.63
CA LEU A 357 4.74 28.77 3.14
C LEU A 357 4.34 29.77 2.04
N LYS A 358 5.32 30.34 1.33
CA LYS A 358 5.09 31.31 0.25
C LYS A 358 4.26 30.71 -0.89
N THR A 359 4.65 29.54 -1.38
CA THR A 359 3.92 28.84 -2.45
C THR A 359 2.49 28.50 -2.05
N THR A 360 2.26 28.17 -0.77
CA THR A 360 0.91 27.85 -0.27
C THR A 360 0.02 29.09 -0.20
N ILE A 361 0.56 30.22 0.26
CA ILE A 361 -0.15 31.51 0.27
C ILE A 361 -0.53 31.91 -1.15
N GLU A 362 0.41 31.86 -2.09
CA GLU A 362 0.17 32.17 -3.51
C GLU A 362 -0.93 31.27 -4.12
N THR A 363 -0.97 29.99 -3.71
CA THR A 363 -1.99 29.03 -4.16
C THR A 363 -3.37 29.33 -3.57
N ILE A 364 -3.45 29.70 -2.29
CA ILE A 364 -4.69 30.08 -1.63
C ILE A 364 -5.26 31.37 -2.24
N GLU A 365 -4.41 32.36 -2.49
CA GLU A 365 -4.79 33.61 -3.15
C GLU A 365 -5.34 33.35 -4.56
N CYS A 366 -4.71 32.44 -5.33
CA CYS A 366 -5.18 32.00 -6.64
C CYS A 366 -6.55 31.30 -6.58
N ILE A 367 -6.79 30.44 -5.58
CA ILE A 367 -8.09 29.77 -5.37
C ILE A 367 -9.17 30.79 -4.99
N GLN A 368 -8.83 31.77 -4.15
CA GLN A 368 -9.77 32.81 -3.73
C GLN A 368 -10.09 33.80 -4.86
N SER A 369 -9.13 34.13 -5.73
CA SER A 369 -9.39 34.92 -6.93
C SER A 369 -10.30 34.18 -7.91
N ASN A 370 -10.12 32.86 -8.08
CA ASN A 370 -10.95 32.05 -8.96
C ASN A 370 -12.39 31.87 -8.45
N LYS A 371 -12.63 31.93 -7.14
CA LYS A 371 -13.98 31.93 -6.56
C LYS A 371 -14.73 33.25 -6.72
N ARG A 372 -14.04 34.39 -6.86
CA ARG A 372 -14.68 35.70 -7.07
C ARG A 372 -15.16 35.94 -8.50
N THR A 373 -14.68 35.16 -9.46
CA THR A 373 -15.04 35.29 -10.90
C THR A 373 -16.19 34.41 -11.36
N GLN A 374 -16.73 33.52 -10.52
CA GLN A 374 -17.93 32.75 -10.83
C GLN A 374 -19.15 33.45 -10.22
N ALA A 375 -19.83 34.29 -11.02
CA ALA A 375 -21.16 34.78 -10.69
C ALA A 375 -22.17 33.61 -10.74
N GLU A 376 -23.06 33.53 -9.73
CA GLU A 376 -24.13 32.53 -9.67
C GLU A 376 -25.03 32.59 -10.94
N PRO A 377 -25.47 31.44 -11.47
CA PRO A 377 -26.37 31.42 -12.62
C PRO A 377 -27.76 31.93 -12.20
N ASP A 378 -28.31 32.83 -13.02
CA ASP A 378 -29.65 33.39 -12.87
C ASP A 378 -30.72 32.29 -12.98
N VAL A 379 -31.32 31.96 -11.83
CA VAL A 379 -32.30 30.88 -11.64
C VAL A 379 -33.65 31.19 -12.32
N SER A 380 -33.85 32.41 -12.85
CA SER A 380 -35.09 32.80 -13.55
C SER A 380 -35.28 32.15 -14.93
N LYS A 381 -34.30 31.40 -15.44
CA LYS A 381 -34.35 30.75 -16.77
C LYS A 381 -34.61 29.23 -16.76
N ILE A 382 -34.91 28.62 -15.62
CA ILE A 382 -35.20 27.18 -15.56
C ILE A 382 -36.69 26.95 -15.92
N PRO A 383 -37.04 26.26 -17.02
CA PRO A 383 -38.44 26.01 -17.39
C PRO A 383 -39.09 25.05 -16.37
N SER A 384 -40.28 25.38 -15.90
CA SER A 384 -41.09 24.52 -15.04
C SER A 384 -41.49 23.24 -15.79
N LEU A 385 -41.01 22.09 -15.34
CA LEU A 385 -41.45 20.78 -15.80
C LEU A 385 -42.87 20.49 -15.23
N LYS A 386 -43.84 20.37 -16.14
CA LYS A 386 -45.11 19.67 -15.93
C LYS A 386 -44.96 18.24 -16.43
#